data_AF-A0A059ZGE8-F1
#
_entry.id   AF-A0A059ZGE8-F1
#
_cell.length_a   1.000
_cell.length_b   1.000
_cell.length_c   1.000
_cell.angle_alpha   90.00
_cell.angle_beta   90.00
_cell.angle_gamma   90.00
#
_symmetry.space_group_name_H-M   'P 1'
#
loop_
_entity.id
_entity.type
_entity.pdbx_description
1 polymer ?
#
loop_
_entity_poly.entity_id
_entity_poly.type
_entity_poly.pdbx_seq_one_letter_code
_entity_poly.pdbx_strand_id
1 'polypeptide(L)'
;MGNTMNGNKTGWDSVNDLIHYHERGNGLTINNKPSYDINDAGLQIARSDKTWNGVHVTGKDATVTYSFPDWEYNELNLGHRSSERDTGLSAFTQHQQEQAKLSLQSWADVANLKFVEVASDQPSNITFGNYEGKGQAYALKPFSYNGNDYRGYNSDGQSWYNIKNHSENLHPELGNYGRLTITHEVGHTLGLDHPGTYNAGQGSPNYTKAVYAEDTRQFSVMSYWNESITDADHGHYYAAAPLVDDIAAIQHLYGANMTTRTGDTVYGFNSNTGRDFYTLKGSHDKLVMSVWDAGGNDTLDFSGYSQNQRINLNEGAFSDVGGLKGNVSIAAGVTIENAIGGSGNDIIVGNHADNTLKGGAGNDVIYGGAGQDQLWGGDGNDIFVFSDLNDSPVQAPDTIWDFESGKDKIDLSFFNQGDKGSDFIQFVDHFSGQAGEALLSYDIQNNLSELAFNIQGGANPDFLVHIVGQADVAVDFIV
;
A
#
# COMPACT_ATOMS: atom_id res chain seq x y z
N MET A 1 -32.06 -1.60 9.61
CA MET A 1 -31.50 -2.97 9.52
C MET A 1 -30.96 -3.15 8.12
N GLY A 2 -29.64 -3.16 7.98
CA GLY A 2 -28.94 -3.35 6.71
C GLY A 2 -27.94 -2.24 6.30
N ASN A 3 -27.19 -1.65 7.24
CA ASN A 3 -26.09 -0.72 6.92
C ASN A 3 -24.70 -1.34 7.18
N THR A 4 -24.65 -2.64 7.46
CA THR A 4 -23.41 -3.37 7.68
C THR A 4 -23.09 -4.19 6.44
N MET A 5 -21.92 -3.96 5.85
CA MET A 5 -21.41 -4.85 4.84
C MET A 5 -21.03 -6.21 5.45
N ASN A 6 -21.13 -7.28 4.67
CA ASN A 6 -20.70 -8.64 5.04
C ASN A 6 -21.45 -9.35 6.19
N GLY A 7 -22.62 -8.87 6.62
CA GLY A 7 -23.42 -9.55 7.66
C GLY A 7 -22.97 -9.26 9.10
N ASN A 8 -22.13 -8.25 9.28
CA ASN A 8 -21.72 -7.70 10.56
C ASN A 8 -22.90 -7.05 11.30
N LYS A 9 -22.85 -6.92 12.63
CA LYS A 9 -24.00 -6.41 13.41
C LYS A 9 -23.90 -4.90 13.65
N THR A 10 -22.69 -4.34 13.69
CA THR A 10 -22.43 -2.91 13.99
C THR A 10 -21.41 -2.29 13.02
N GLY A 11 -21.22 -0.97 13.10
CA GLY A 11 -20.13 -0.28 12.41
C GLY A 11 -18.78 -0.75 12.95
N TRP A 12 -18.66 -0.90 14.28
CA TRP A 12 -17.47 -1.44 14.93
C TRP A 12 -17.04 -2.81 14.39
N ASP A 13 -17.96 -3.75 14.18
CA ASP A 13 -17.63 -5.07 13.61
C ASP A 13 -16.94 -4.94 12.23
N SER A 14 -17.33 -3.94 11.44
CA SER A 14 -16.79 -3.68 10.10
C SER A 14 -15.41 -3.01 10.17
N VAL A 15 -15.22 -2.09 11.12
CA VAL A 15 -13.94 -1.46 11.43
C VAL A 15 -12.94 -2.49 11.95
N ASN A 16 -13.34 -3.31 12.90
CA ASN A 16 -12.49 -4.33 13.51
C ASN A 16 -12.03 -5.39 12.48
N ASP A 17 -12.90 -5.79 11.55
CA ASP A 17 -12.53 -6.66 10.42
C ASP A 17 -11.43 -6.02 9.53
N LEU A 18 -11.54 -4.73 9.24
CA LEU A 18 -10.57 -4.02 8.40
C LEU A 18 -9.24 -3.74 9.11
N ILE A 19 -9.25 -3.45 10.41
CA ILE A 19 -8.03 -3.24 11.21
C ILE A 19 -7.20 -4.54 11.28
N HIS A 20 -7.85 -5.71 11.34
CA HIS A 20 -7.20 -7.01 11.36
C HIS A 20 -7.07 -7.65 9.96
N TYR A 21 -7.25 -6.87 8.90
CA TYR A 21 -7.17 -7.38 7.53
C TYR A 21 -5.70 -7.57 7.12
N HIS A 22 -5.37 -8.78 6.63
CA HIS A 22 -3.99 -9.18 6.26
C HIS A 22 -2.97 -9.06 7.41
N GLU A 23 -3.40 -9.36 8.64
CA GLU A 23 -2.47 -9.49 9.78
C GLU A 23 -1.32 -10.46 9.44
N ARG A 24 -0.10 -10.03 9.76
CA ARG A 24 1.13 -10.77 9.46
C ARG A 24 2.20 -10.59 10.54
N GLY A 25 3.17 -11.49 10.56
CA GLY A 25 4.26 -11.52 11.54
C GLY A 25 3.83 -12.13 12.88
N ASN A 26 4.48 -11.69 13.97
CA ASN A 26 4.15 -12.07 15.36
C ASN A 26 4.03 -13.58 15.63
N GLY A 27 4.77 -14.40 14.88
CA GLY A 27 4.76 -15.85 15.01
C GLY A 27 3.50 -16.54 14.46
N LEU A 28 2.67 -15.82 13.71
CA LEU A 28 1.52 -16.39 13.00
C LEU A 28 1.97 -17.44 11.98
N THR A 29 1.07 -18.37 11.68
CA THR A 29 1.24 -19.36 10.62
C THR A 29 0.06 -19.25 9.66
N ILE A 30 0.33 -18.87 8.42
CA ILE A 30 -0.66 -18.68 7.36
C ILE A 30 -0.31 -19.64 6.22
N ASN A 31 -1.30 -20.33 5.64
CA ASN A 31 -1.09 -21.30 4.56
C ASN A 31 0.00 -22.36 4.82
N ASN A 32 0.13 -22.80 6.08
CA ASN A 32 1.18 -23.73 6.56
C ASN A 32 2.61 -23.20 6.39
N LYS A 33 2.81 -21.89 6.41
CA LYS A 33 4.11 -21.21 6.38
C LYS A 33 4.21 -20.23 7.54
N PRO A 34 5.42 -19.94 8.05
CA PRO A 34 5.60 -18.82 8.96
C PRO A 34 5.14 -17.54 8.27
N SER A 35 4.41 -16.70 8.98
CA SER A 35 4.06 -15.35 8.55
C SER A 35 5.19 -14.40 8.96
N TYR A 36 5.67 -13.59 8.02
CA TYR A 36 6.72 -12.61 8.28
C TYR A 36 6.10 -11.22 8.37
N ASP A 37 6.59 -10.37 9.27
CA ASP A 37 6.30 -8.95 9.19
C ASP A 37 7.04 -8.30 8.00
N ILE A 38 6.74 -7.01 7.74
CA ILE A 38 7.31 -6.26 6.61
C ILE A 38 8.84 -6.20 6.68
N ASN A 39 9.41 -6.05 7.88
CA ASN A 39 10.85 -5.94 8.05
C ASN A 39 11.55 -7.28 7.81
N ASP A 40 11.03 -8.36 8.39
CA ASP A 40 11.56 -9.72 8.20
C ASP A 40 11.46 -10.16 6.72
N ALA A 41 10.37 -9.81 6.05
CA ALA A 41 10.22 -10.03 4.61
C ALA A 41 11.21 -9.20 3.79
N GLY A 42 11.38 -7.91 4.12
CA GLY A 42 12.36 -7.03 3.48
C GLY A 42 13.79 -7.56 3.61
N LEU A 43 14.19 -8.01 4.80
CA LEU A 43 15.49 -8.64 5.04
C LEU A 43 15.64 -9.96 4.30
N GLN A 44 14.58 -10.75 4.20
CA GLN A 44 14.58 -12.00 3.45
C GLN A 44 14.76 -11.78 1.94
N ILE A 45 14.11 -10.76 1.37
CA ILE A 45 14.28 -10.35 -0.04
C ILE A 45 15.69 -9.77 -0.26
N ALA A 46 16.23 -9.03 0.70
CA ALA A 46 17.55 -8.41 0.61
C ALA A 46 18.70 -9.30 1.12
N ARG A 47 18.44 -10.58 1.44
CA ARG A 47 19.36 -11.49 2.18
C ARG A 47 20.77 -11.65 1.62
N SER A 48 21.00 -11.32 0.36
CA SER A 48 22.34 -11.39 -0.23
C SER A 48 23.21 -10.17 0.07
N ASP A 49 22.64 -9.07 0.58
CA ASP A 49 23.29 -7.78 0.83
C ASP A 49 24.20 -7.31 -0.31
N LYS A 50 23.80 -7.57 -1.56
CA LYS A 50 24.55 -7.16 -2.74
C LYS A 50 24.04 -5.81 -3.20
N THR A 51 24.79 -4.74 -2.94
CA THR A 51 24.45 -3.39 -3.42
C THR A 51 25.46 -2.92 -4.46
N TRP A 52 25.20 -1.81 -5.14
CA TRP A 52 26.23 -1.13 -5.96
C TRP A 52 27.35 -0.48 -5.14
N ASN A 53 27.19 -0.37 -3.82
CA ASN A 53 28.22 0.14 -2.91
C ASN A 53 29.18 -0.95 -2.39
N GLY A 54 28.85 -2.23 -2.60
CA GLY A 54 29.64 -3.37 -2.17
C GLY A 54 28.78 -4.47 -1.56
N VAL A 55 29.34 -5.68 -1.43
CA VAL A 55 28.70 -6.77 -0.69
C VAL A 55 28.74 -6.44 0.81
N HIS A 56 27.60 -6.57 1.50
CA HIS A 56 27.40 -6.17 2.91
C HIS A 56 27.56 -4.66 3.17
N VAL A 57 27.39 -3.82 2.15
CA VAL A 57 27.37 -2.36 2.28
C VAL A 57 25.94 -1.86 2.05
N THR A 58 25.16 -1.79 3.13
CA THR A 58 23.73 -1.45 3.12
C THR A 58 23.45 -0.08 3.74
N GLY A 59 22.25 0.46 3.51
CA GLY A 59 21.81 1.77 4.02
C GLY A 59 22.59 2.97 3.47
N LYS A 60 23.25 2.82 2.30
CA LYS A 60 24.05 3.88 1.66
C LYS A 60 23.42 4.29 0.33
N ASP A 61 23.42 5.59 0.07
CA ASP A 61 22.99 6.14 -1.21
C ASP A 61 23.88 5.63 -2.35
N ALA A 62 23.34 5.54 -3.56
CA ALA A 62 24.09 5.13 -4.74
C ALA A 62 23.70 5.95 -5.98
N THR A 63 24.71 6.34 -6.77
CA THR A 63 24.48 6.80 -8.14
C THR A 63 24.75 5.62 -9.09
N VAL A 64 23.73 5.22 -9.82
CA VAL A 64 23.72 4.04 -10.69
C VAL A 64 23.54 4.48 -12.13
N THR A 65 24.52 4.20 -12.98
CA THR A 65 24.42 4.51 -14.41
C THR A 65 23.62 3.44 -15.14
N TYR A 66 22.81 3.82 -16.14
CA TYR A 66 22.13 2.87 -17.01
C TYR A 66 22.24 3.25 -18.48
N SER A 67 22.11 2.27 -19.37
CA SER A 67 22.04 2.51 -20.81
C SER A 67 21.17 1.48 -21.53
N PHE A 68 20.83 1.78 -22.78
CA PHE A 68 20.13 0.87 -23.70
C PHE A 68 21.06 0.53 -24.87
N PRO A 69 21.89 -0.51 -24.75
CA PRO A 69 22.80 -0.89 -25.81
C PRO A 69 22.10 -1.28 -27.11
N ASP A 70 22.79 -1.02 -28.23
CA ASP A 70 22.42 -1.60 -29.51
C ASP A 70 23.04 -3.01 -29.62
N TRP A 71 22.24 -4.02 -29.24
CA TRP A 71 22.71 -5.40 -29.15
C TRP A 71 22.78 -6.07 -30.51
N GLU A 72 23.89 -6.75 -30.80
CA GLU A 72 24.10 -7.44 -32.07
C GLU A 72 23.40 -8.81 -32.07
N TYR A 73 22.51 -9.03 -33.05
CA TYR A 73 21.63 -10.20 -33.11
C TYR A 73 22.36 -11.55 -33.06
N ASN A 74 23.54 -11.64 -33.67
CA ASN A 74 24.31 -12.88 -33.78
C ASN A 74 25.32 -13.09 -32.65
N GLU A 75 25.45 -12.12 -31.73
CA GLU A 75 26.36 -12.22 -30.60
C GLU A 75 25.72 -12.95 -29.42
N LEU A 76 26.57 -13.34 -28.46
CA LEU A 76 26.16 -13.91 -27.18
C LEU A 76 26.18 -12.82 -26.12
N ASN A 77 25.07 -12.68 -25.39
CA ASN A 77 24.93 -11.63 -24.39
C ASN A 77 25.94 -11.73 -23.23
N LEU A 78 26.27 -12.94 -22.81
CA LEU A 78 27.15 -13.20 -21.68
C LEU A 78 28.43 -13.94 -22.11
N GLY A 79 29.51 -13.68 -21.38
CA GLY A 79 30.82 -14.28 -21.64
C GLY A 79 30.88 -15.79 -21.47
N HIS A 80 31.99 -16.39 -21.90
CA HIS A 80 32.21 -17.84 -21.95
C HIS A 80 32.04 -18.59 -20.61
N ARG A 81 32.05 -17.90 -19.47
CA ARG A 81 31.87 -18.50 -18.14
C ARG A 81 30.39 -18.67 -17.74
N SER A 82 29.46 -17.95 -18.36
CA SER A 82 28.04 -18.03 -18.01
C SER A 82 27.36 -19.24 -18.65
N SER A 83 26.54 -19.97 -17.89
CA SER A 83 25.67 -21.02 -18.43
C SER A 83 24.38 -20.49 -19.07
N GLU A 84 24.09 -19.20 -18.93
CA GLU A 84 22.83 -18.53 -19.32
C GLU A 84 22.99 -17.70 -20.59
N ARG A 85 23.80 -18.16 -21.54
CA ARG A 85 24.03 -17.41 -22.79
C ARG A 85 22.85 -17.54 -23.73
N ASP A 86 22.36 -16.40 -24.20
CA ASP A 86 21.29 -16.27 -25.16
C ASP A 86 21.77 -15.66 -26.49
N THR A 87 20.97 -15.88 -27.53
CA THR A 87 21.17 -15.38 -28.90
C THR A 87 19.93 -14.63 -29.37
N GLY A 88 19.98 -14.05 -30.57
CA GLY A 88 18.86 -13.30 -31.13
C GLY A 88 18.65 -12.01 -30.36
N LEU A 89 19.77 -11.35 -30.02
CA LEU A 89 19.75 -10.15 -29.20
C LEU A 89 19.17 -8.99 -29.99
N SER A 90 18.50 -8.08 -29.30
CA SER A 90 18.08 -6.82 -29.90
C SER A 90 18.01 -5.71 -28.87
N ALA A 91 18.17 -4.48 -29.34
CA ALA A 91 17.96 -3.28 -28.54
C ALA A 91 16.52 -3.23 -27.99
N PHE A 92 16.37 -2.58 -26.84
CA PHE A 92 15.05 -2.16 -26.37
C PHE A 92 14.42 -1.18 -27.36
N THR A 93 13.15 -1.40 -27.69
CA THR A 93 12.36 -0.43 -28.47
C THR A 93 12.22 0.88 -27.69
N GLN A 94 11.94 1.98 -28.37
CA GLN A 94 11.73 3.28 -27.70
C GLN A 94 10.67 3.18 -26.58
N HIS A 95 9.57 2.45 -26.84
CA HIS A 95 8.51 2.25 -25.85
C HIS A 95 8.99 1.45 -24.63
N GLN A 96 9.77 0.38 -24.82
CA GLN A 96 10.40 -0.34 -23.71
C GLN A 96 11.36 0.57 -22.91
N GLN A 97 12.11 1.44 -23.58
CA GLN A 97 13.00 2.40 -22.91
C GLN A 97 12.23 3.39 -22.03
N GLU A 98 11.11 3.91 -22.52
CA GLU A 98 10.23 4.81 -21.75
C GLU A 98 9.71 4.11 -20.48
N GLN A 99 9.28 2.86 -20.59
CA GLN A 99 8.73 2.07 -19.48
C GLN A 99 9.82 1.61 -18.49
N ALA A 100 11.03 1.33 -18.99
CA ALA A 100 12.21 1.11 -18.16
C ALA A 100 12.58 2.34 -17.32
N LYS A 101 12.52 3.54 -17.90
CA LYS A 101 12.77 4.79 -17.17
C LYS A 101 11.75 5.01 -16.05
N LEU A 102 10.46 4.72 -16.30
CA LEU A 102 9.44 4.80 -15.27
C LEU A 102 9.65 3.77 -14.15
N SER A 103 10.11 2.56 -14.48
CA SER A 103 10.42 1.53 -13.48
C SER A 103 11.67 1.86 -12.67
N LEU A 104 12.71 2.43 -13.28
CA LEU A 104 13.87 2.97 -12.56
C LEU A 104 13.44 4.13 -11.64
N GLN A 105 12.56 5.02 -12.12
CA GLN A 105 12.04 6.11 -11.32
C GLN A 105 11.26 5.62 -10.09
N SER A 106 10.45 4.57 -10.20
CA SER A 106 9.71 4.03 -9.04
C SER A 106 10.63 3.43 -7.96
N TRP A 107 11.76 2.83 -8.33
CA TRP A 107 12.78 2.42 -7.36
C TRP A 107 13.52 3.60 -6.72
N ALA A 108 13.82 4.66 -7.49
CA ALA A 108 14.46 5.88 -6.96
C ALA A 108 13.53 6.72 -6.08
N ASP A 109 12.22 6.61 -6.27
CA ASP A 109 11.25 7.27 -5.41
C ASP A 109 11.31 6.74 -3.97
N VAL A 110 11.58 5.45 -3.77
CA VAL A 110 11.44 4.81 -2.45
C VAL A 110 12.75 4.64 -1.70
N ALA A 111 13.90 4.73 -2.37
CA ALA A 111 15.23 4.59 -1.77
C ALA A 111 16.24 5.61 -2.32
N ASN A 112 17.36 5.82 -1.62
CA ASN A 112 18.39 6.82 -2.00
C ASN A 112 19.22 6.40 -3.22
N LEU A 113 18.54 6.24 -4.36
CA LEU A 113 19.10 5.84 -5.65
C LEU A 113 19.00 7.01 -6.63
N LYS A 114 20.10 7.30 -7.31
CA LYS A 114 20.14 8.25 -8.41
C LYS A 114 20.51 7.54 -9.71
N PHE A 115 19.55 7.42 -10.62
CA PHE A 115 19.80 6.85 -11.93
C PHE A 115 20.31 7.90 -12.93
N VAL A 116 21.35 7.54 -13.70
CA VAL A 116 21.96 8.41 -14.71
C VAL A 116 22.07 7.68 -16.04
N GLU A 117 21.34 8.13 -17.05
CA GLU A 117 21.45 7.59 -18.41
C GLU A 117 22.79 7.95 -19.03
N VAL A 118 23.47 6.97 -19.62
CA VAL A 118 24.67 7.17 -20.44
C VAL A 118 24.44 6.65 -21.86
N ALA A 119 25.30 7.03 -22.80
CA ALA A 119 25.19 6.60 -24.20
C ALA A 119 25.28 5.07 -24.33
N SER A 120 24.64 4.53 -25.38
CA SER A 120 24.46 3.08 -25.59
C SER A 120 25.76 2.30 -25.76
N ASP A 121 26.84 2.96 -26.16
CA ASP A 121 28.18 2.38 -26.35
C ASP A 121 29.09 2.49 -25.11
N GLN A 122 28.66 3.21 -24.07
CA GLN A 122 29.42 3.39 -22.83
C GLN A 122 29.17 2.26 -21.83
N PRO A 123 30.16 1.90 -21.01
CA PRO A 123 29.95 1.03 -19.87
C PRO A 123 29.00 1.70 -18.86
N SER A 124 28.07 0.94 -18.32
CA SER A 124 27.09 1.37 -17.32
C SER A 124 26.87 0.26 -16.29
N ASN A 125 26.25 0.61 -15.16
CA ASN A 125 25.89 -0.36 -14.12
C ASN A 125 24.73 -1.25 -14.57
N ILE A 126 23.68 -0.65 -15.13
CA ILE A 126 22.48 -1.37 -15.58
C ILE A 126 22.36 -1.29 -17.10
N THR A 127 22.14 -2.42 -17.76
CA THR A 127 21.78 -2.43 -19.19
C THR A 127 20.54 -3.28 -19.43
N PHE A 128 19.79 -2.91 -20.45
CA PHE A 128 18.57 -3.60 -20.87
C PHE A 128 18.76 -4.19 -22.27
N GLY A 129 18.31 -5.43 -22.49
CA GLY A 129 18.37 -6.07 -23.80
C GLY A 129 17.26 -7.09 -24.01
N ASN A 130 16.86 -7.25 -25.26
CA ASN A 130 15.95 -8.32 -25.66
C ASN A 130 16.74 -9.53 -26.13
N TYR A 131 16.16 -10.73 -26.00
CA TYR A 131 16.72 -11.96 -26.57
C TYR A 131 15.62 -12.89 -27.10
N GLU A 132 16.01 -13.88 -27.91
CA GLU A 132 15.12 -14.93 -28.40
C GLU A 132 15.53 -16.29 -27.86
N GLY A 133 14.93 -16.71 -26.74
CA GLY A 133 15.39 -17.89 -26.02
C GLY A 133 14.29 -18.65 -25.28
N LYS A 134 14.71 -19.32 -24.20
CA LYS A 134 13.82 -19.98 -23.23
C LYS A 134 13.70 -19.11 -21.98
N GLY A 135 12.58 -19.22 -21.27
CA GLY A 135 12.32 -18.37 -20.11
C GLY A 135 11.63 -17.06 -20.50
N GLN A 136 11.33 -16.22 -19.52
CA GLN A 136 10.55 -15.00 -19.73
C GLN A 136 11.42 -13.74 -19.63
N ALA A 137 12.19 -13.61 -18.55
CA ALA A 137 13.22 -12.60 -18.34
C ALA A 137 14.18 -13.07 -17.25
N TYR A 138 15.31 -12.37 -17.11
CA TYR A 138 16.22 -12.52 -15.98
C TYR A 138 17.17 -11.32 -15.88
N ALA A 139 17.80 -11.17 -14.72
CA ALA A 139 18.80 -10.15 -14.48
C ALA A 139 19.95 -10.65 -13.60
N LEU A 140 21.09 -9.99 -13.78
CA LEU A 140 22.30 -10.26 -13.01
C LEU A 140 22.45 -9.21 -11.91
N LYS A 141 22.54 -9.67 -10.67
CA LYS A 141 22.75 -8.79 -9.50
C LYS A 141 24.14 -8.16 -9.51
N PRO A 142 24.38 -7.08 -8.75
CA PRO A 142 25.72 -6.55 -8.52
C PRO A 142 26.65 -7.64 -7.96
N PHE A 143 27.93 -7.63 -8.34
CA PHE A 143 28.93 -8.57 -7.82
C PHE A 143 28.53 -10.05 -8.00
N SER A 144 28.03 -10.40 -9.18
CA SER A 144 27.69 -11.79 -9.54
C SER A 144 28.86 -12.54 -10.18
N TYR A 145 29.89 -11.82 -10.63
CA TYR A 145 31.14 -12.38 -11.18
C TYR A 145 30.93 -13.25 -12.44
N ASN A 146 29.89 -12.95 -13.23
CA ASN A 146 29.58 -13.68 -14.47
C ASN A 146 30.54 -13.37 -15.63
N GLY A 147 31.47 -12.43 -15.43
CA GLY A 147 32.46 -12.02 -16.41
C GLY A 147 31.96 -10.87 -17.27
N ASN A 148 32.46 -10.79 -18.50
CA ASN A 148 32.15 -9.69 -19.42
C ASN A 148 31.24 -10.16 -20.55
N ASP A 149 30.46 -9.25 -21.11
CA ASP A 149 29.71 -9.46 -22.36
C ASP A 149 30.63 -9.43 -23.60
N TYR A 150 30.04 -9.62 -24.79
CA TYR A 150 30.81 -9.62 -26.06
C TYR A 150 31.48 -8.28 -26.38
N ARG A 151 31.02 -7.18 -25.77
CA ARG A 151 31.60 -5.84 -25.90
C ARG A 151 32.80 -5.64 -24.96
N GLY A 152 33.01 -6.57 -24.03
CA GLY A 152 34.08 -6.53 -23.04
C GLY A 152 33.72 -5.81 -21.75
N TYR A 153 32.45 -5.47 -21.52
CA TYR A 153 31.97 -4.79 -20.30
C TYR A 153 31.49 -5.78 -19.25
N ASN A 154 31.59 -5.43 -17.97
CA ASN A 154 31.10 -6.28 -16.88
C ASN A 154 29.60 -6.58 -17.07
N SER A 155 29.21 -7.84 -16.89
CA SER A 155 27.83 -8.30 -17.02
C SER A 155 26.97 -8.16 -15.76
N ASP A 156 27.54 -7.77 -14.62
CA ASP A 156 26.74 -7.40 -13.45
C ASP A 156 25.76 -6.26 -13.81
N GLY A 157 24.51 -6.37 -13.38
CA GLY A 157 23.45 -5.38 -13.64
C GLY A 157 22.79 -5.47 -15.03
N GLN A 158 23.14 -6.45 -15.86
CA GLN A 158 22.41 -6.70 -17.09
C GLN A 158 21.03 -7.31 -16.81
N SER A 159 20.01 -6.84 -17.53
CA SER A 159 18.65 -7.41 -17.53
C SER A 159 18.23 -7.77 -18.96
N TRP A 160 17.66 -8.96 -19.12
CA TRP A 160 17.38 -9.60 -20.39
C TRP A 160 15.92 -10.05 -20.47
N TYR A 161 15.26 -9.68 -21.56
CA TYR A 161 13.81 -9.86 -21.73
C TYR A 161 13.53 -10.69 -22.97
N ASN A 162 12.86 -11.83 -22.81
CA ASN A 162 12.56 -12.70 -23.95
C ASN A 162 11.44 -12.06 -24.77
N ILE A 163 11.63 -11.97 -26.08
CA ILE A 163 10.61 -11.47 -27.02
C ILE A 163 10.00 -12.60 -27.87
N LYS A 164 10.53 -13.82 -27.74
CA LYS A 164 10.03 -15.01 -28.42
C LYS A 164 8.88 -15.63 -27.63
N ASN A 165 7.66 -15.44 -28.12
CA ASN A 165 6.40 -15.88 -27.50
C ASN A 165 6.02 -15.17 -26.19
N HIS A 166 6.65 -14.01 -25.92
CA HIS A 166 6.39 -13.15 -24.76
C HIS A 166 6.16 -11.72 -25.24
N SER A 167 5.07 -11.51 -25.98
CA SER A 167 4.75 -10.22 -26.61
C SER A 167 4.52 -9.10 -25.59
N GLU A 168 4.15 -9.44 -24.36
CA GLU A 168 4.02 -8.51 -23.24
C GLU A 168 5.33 -7.75 -22.95
N ASN A 169 6.49 -8.37 -23.18
CA ASN A 169 7.79 -7.73 -22.98
C ASN A 169 8.08 -6.65 -24.04
N LEU A 170 7.47 -6.75 -25.24
CA LEU A 170 7.56 -5.73 -26.29
C LEU A 170 6.57 -4.57 -26.10
N HIS A 171 5.52 -4.80 -25.30
CA HIS A 171 4.45 -3.83 -25.03
C HIS A 171 4.22 -3.67 -23.52
N PRO A 172 5.26 -3.31 -22.73
CA PRO A 172 5.10 -3.08 -21.30
C PRO A 172 4.24 -1.84 -21.06
N GLU A 173 3.17 -1.98 -20.29
CA GLU A 173 2.23 -0.89 -19.98
C GLU A 173 1.78 -1.00 -18.52
N LEU A 174 1.28 0.11 -17.97
CA LEU A 174 0.69 0.13 -16.64
C LEU A 174 -0.34 -1.00 -16.47
N GLY A 175 -0.21 -1.79 -15.40
CA GLY A 175 -1.14 -2.86 -15.07
C GLY A 175 -0.88 -4.19 -15.76
N ASN A 176 0.05 -4.27 -16.72
CA ASN A 176 0.36 -5.52 -17.42
C ASN A 176 1.64 -6.21 -16.92
N TYR A 177 1.80 -7.47 -17.33
CA TYR A 177 2.92 -8.31 -16.90
C TYR A 177 4.29 -7.83 -17.42
N GLY A 178 4.32 -7.15 -18.58
CA GLY A 178 5.56 -6.62 -19.15
C GLY A 178 6.16 -5.51 -18.29
N ARG A 179 5.33 -4.57 -17.79
CA ARG A 179 5.80 -3.50 -16.88
C ARG A 179 6.19 -4.04 -15.50
N LEU A 180 5.46 -5.04 -14.98
CA LEU A 180 5.88 -5.78 -13.79
C LEU A 180 7.27 -6.41 -13.98
N THR A 181 7.49 -7.08 -15.11
CA THR A 181 8.76 -7.76 -15.42
C THR A 181 9.92 -6.77 -15.41
N ILE A 182 9.79 -5.61 -16.04
CA ILE A 182 10.84 -4.59 -16.01
C ILE A 182 11.14 -4.15 -14.57
N THR A 183 10.11 -3.89 -13.76
CA THR A 183 10.29 -3.48 -12.36
C THR A 183 10.99 -4.56 -11.55
N HIS A 184 10.59 -5.83 -11.74
CA HIS A 184 11.17 -7.01 -11.12
C HIS A 184 12.65 -7.18 -11.46
N GLU A 185 12.99 -7.17 -12.75
CA GLU A 185 14.38 -7.36 -13.18
C GLU A 185 15.27 -6.19 -12.75
N VAL A 186 14.75 -4.95 -12.73
CA VAL A 186 15.47 -3.82 -12.13
C VAL A 186 15.73 -4.08 -10.65
N GLY A 187 14.78 -4.62 -9.89
CA GLY A 187 14.96 -5.03 -8.49
C GLY A 187 16.14 -5.98 -8.31
N HIS A 188 16.28 -6.99 -9.18
CA HIS A 188 17.45 -7.86 -9.21
C HIS A 188 18.75 -7.10 -9.51
N THR A 189 18.78 -6.23 -10.52
CA THR A 189 19.97 -5.42 -10.83
C THR A 189 20.38 -4.47 -9.69
N LEU A 190 19.48 -4.20 -8.74
CA LEU A 190 19.74 -3.43 -7.54
C LEU A 190 20.14 -4.28 -6.33
N GLY A 191 19.99 -5.61 -6.40
CA GLY A 191 20.44 -6.53 -5.35
C GLY A 191 19.38 -7.41 -4.74
N LEU A 192 18.10 -7.20 -5.07
CA LEU A 192 17.01 -7.95 -4.47
C LEU A 192 17.02 -9.41 -4.96
N ASP A 193 16.67 -10.32 -4.08
CA ASP A 193 16.41 -11.72 -4.40
C ASP A 193 14.89 -11.95 -4.59
N HIS A 194 14.51 -13.07 -5.20
CA HIS A 194 13.15 -13.57 -4.97
C HIS A 194 12.95 -13.82 -3.47
N PRO A 195 11.73 -13.64 -2.92
CA PRO A 195 11.48 -13.87 -1.50
C PRO A 195 11.83 -15.29 -1.02
N GLY A 196 11.73 -16.31 -1.89
CA GLY A 196 12.23 -17.66 -1.64
C GLY A 196 13.45 -18.08 -2.47
N THR A 197 13.86 -19.34 -2.34
CA THR A 197 15.04 -19.91 -3.03
C THR A 197 14.66 -20.65 -4.33
N TYR A 198 13.70 -20.15 -5.08
CA TYR A 198 13.22 -20.74 -6.34
C TYR A 198 13.63 -19.87 -7.53
N ASN A 199 13.88 -20.51 -8.68
CA ASN A 199 14.17 -19.87 -9.96
C ASN A 199 13.34 -20.50 -11.07
N ALA A 200 12.94 -19.72 -12.09
CA ALA A 200 12.16 -20.22 -13.23
C ALA A 200 12.86 -21.34 -14.02
N GLY A 201 14.20 -21.37 -14.01
CA GLY A 201 15.01 -22.42 -14.65
C GLY A 201 15.06 -23.77 -13.92
N GLN A 202 14.51 -23.89 -12.71
CA GLN A 202 14.56 -25.10 -11.88
C GLN A 202 13.30 -25.99 -11.99
N GLY A 203 12.47 -25.80 -13.02
CA GLY A 203 11.25 -26.58 -13.27
C GLY A 203 9.99 -25.70 -13.26
N SER A 204 8.84 -26.28 -12.89
CA SER A 204 7.60 -25.54 -12.60
C SER A 204 7.45 -25.41 -11.08
N PRO A 205 8.16 -24.45 -10.43
CA PRO A 205 8.04 -24.29 -8.99
C PRO A 205 6.60 -23.93 -8.66
N ASN A 206 6.13 -24.35 -7.50
CA ASN A 206 4.83 -23.95 -6.96
C ASN A 206 5.04 -23.30 -5.59
N TYR A 207 4.00 -22.64 -5.07
CA TYR A 207 4.03 -21.88 -3.82
C TYR A 207 4.53 -22.67 -2.60
N THR A 208 4.56 -24.01 -2.62
CA THR A 208 5.21 -24.77 -1.54
C THR A 208 6.70 -24.41 -1.35
N LYS A 209 7.34 -23.83 -2.37
CA LYS A 209 8.71 -23.33 -2.36
C LYS A 209 8.88 -21.94 -1.74
N ALA A 210 7.79 -21.22 -1.47
CA ALA A 210 7.85 -20.00 -0.67
C ALA A 210 8.41 -20.31 0.73
N VAL A 211 9.18 -19.35 1.27
CA VAL A 211 9.80 -19.46 2.61
C VAL A 211 8.83 -19.00 3.70
N TYR A 212 8.08 -17.94 3.43
CA TYR A 212 7.08 -17.34 4.30
C TYR A 212 5.75 -17.16 3.56
N ALA A 213 4.67 -16.90 4.30
CA ALA A 213 3.33 -16.90 3.74
C ALA A 213 3.09 -15.76 2.74
N GLU A 214 3.62 -14.58 3.04
CA GLU A 214 3.43 -13.33 2.28
C GLU A 214 4.34 -13.22 1.05
N ASP A 215 5.05 -14.29 0.68
CA ASP A 215 5.69 -14.41 -0.63
C ASP A 215 4.60 -14.55 -1.71
N THR A 216 3.98 -13.43 -2.08
CA THR A 216 3.03 -13.30 -3.19
C THR A 216 3.15 -11.91 -3.82
N ARG A 217 2.56 -11.76 -4.99
CA ARG A 217 2.47 -10.48 -5.72
C ARG A 217 1.50 -9.47 -5.08
N GLN A 218 0.89 -9.80 -3.95
CA GLN A 218 0.24 -8.81 -3.09
C GLN A 218 1.29 -7.95 -2.36
N PHE A 219 2.42 -8.56 -1.97
CA PHE A 219 3.40 -7.91 -1.09
C PHE A 219 4.71 -7.56 -1.79
N SER A 220 5.10 -8.32 -2.82
CA SER A 220 6.36 -8.13 -3.52
C SER A 220 6.27 -8.40 -5.03
N VAL A 221 6.75 -7.45 -5.83
CA VAL A 221 6.97 -7.65 -7.28
C VAL A 221 8.04 -8.68 -7.55
N MET A 222 8.92 -8.97 -6.58
CA MET A 222 9.93 -10.04 -6.65
C MET A 222 9.32 -11.44 -6.51
N SER A 223 8.04 -11.56 -6.15
CA SER A 223 7.37 -12.86 -6.04
C SER A 223 6.90 -13.41 -7.40
N TYR A 224 6.88 -14.75 -7.49
CA TYR A 224 6.28 -15.47 -8.62
C TYR A 224 4.84 -15.87 -8.36
N TRP A 225 4.38 -15.76 -7.12
CA TRP A 225 3.12 -16.33 -6.67
C TRP A 225 1.99 -15.30 -6.78
N ASN A 226 0.83 -15.75 -7.24
CA ASN A 226 -0.33 -14.89 -7.41
C ASN A 226 -0.85 -14.39 -6.05
N GLU A 227 -1.34 -13.16 -6.04
CA GLU A 227 -1.93 -12.45 -4.90
C GLU A 227 -3.08 -13.21 -4.22
N SER A 228 -3.85 -14.02 -4.97
CA SER A 228 -4.98 -14.79 -4.43
C SER A 228 -4.58 -15.88 -3.45
N ILE A 229 -3.30 -16.25 -3.38
CA ILE A 229 -2.81 -17.18 -2.36
C ILE A 229 -2.92 -16.57 -0.96
N THR A 230 -2.84 -15.25 -0.86
CA THR A 230 -2.99 -14.47 0.38
C THR A 230 -4.28 -13.67 0.36
N ASP A 231 -5.34 -14.18 -0.29
CA ASP A 231 -6.70 -13.63 -0.29
C ASP A 231 -6.89 -12.22 -0.91
N ALA A 232 -5.88 -11.71 -1.65
CA ALA A 232 -6.03 -10.53 -2.50
C ALA A 232 -6.58 -10.89 -3.89
N ASP A 233 -7.10 -9.89 -4.60
CA ASP A 233 -7.59 -10.01 -5.98
C ASP A 233 -7.32 -8.70 -6.73
N HIS A 234 -6.35 -8.74 -7.62
CA HIS A 234 -5.95 -7.58 -8.42
C HIS A 234 -6.68 -7.50 -9.76
N GLY A 235 -7.69 -8.35 -10.01
CA GLY A 235 -8.47 -8.32 -11.26
C GLY A 235 -7.62 -8.57 -12.51
N HIS A 236 -6.57 -9.37 -12.38
CA HIS A 236 -5.53 -9.62 -13.40
C HIS A 236 -4.64 -8.42 -13.76
N TYR A 237 -4.64 -7.36 -12.95
CA TYR A 237 -3.67 -6.28 -13.03
C TYR A 237 -2.41 -6.62 -12.23
N TYR A 238 -1.28 -6.10 -12.69
CA TYR A 238 0.01 -6.28 -12.04
C TYR A 238 0.58 -4.94 -11.58
N ALA A 239 1.25 -4.93 -10.42
CA ALA A 239 1.94 -3.76 -9.92
C ALA A 239 3.06 -3.31 -10.88
N ALA A 240 3.15 -2.00 -11.11
CA ALA A 240 4.16 -1.37 -11.97
C ALA A 240 5.30 -0.69 -11.19
N ALA A 241 5.27 -0.80 -9.86
CA ALA A 241 6.19 -0.17 -8.91
C ALA A 241 6.42 -1.11 -7.71
N PRO A 242 7.48 -0.87 -6.90
CA PRO A 242 7.74 -1.64 -5.68
C PRO A 242 6.51 -1.71 -4.75
N LEU A 243 6.23 -2.90 -4.23
CA LEU A 243 5.19 -3.14 -3.23
C LEU A 243 5.79 -3.10 -1.81
N VAL A 244 4.96 -3.28 -0.78
CA VAL A 244 5.31 -3.01 0.63
C VAL A 244 6.59 -3.72 1.09
N ASP A 245 6.79 -4.99 0.73
CA ASP A 245 7.99 -5.75 1.13
C ASP A 245 9.21 -5.38 0.28
N ASP A 246 8.98 -4.96 -0.98
CA ASP A 246 10.03 -4.48 -1.87
C ASP A 246 10.60 -3.15 -1.38
N ILE A 247 9.72 -2.25 -0.91
CA ILE A 247 10.09 -0.95 -0.34
C ILE A 247 10.97 -1.18 0.89
N ALA A 248 10.54 -2.04 1.82
CA ALA A 248 11.36 -2.38 2.99
C ALA A 248 12.72 -2.98 2.59
N ALA A 249 12.75 -3.89 1.61
CA ALA A 249 13.98 -4.53 1.15
C ALA A 249 14.96 -3.53 0.52
N ILE A 250 14.49 -2.67 -0.38
CA ILE A 250 15.37 -1.73 -1.08
C ILE A 250 15.84 -0.59 -0.16
N GLN A 251 15.01 -0.20 0.82
CA GLN A 251 15.39 0.76 1.86
C GLN A 251 16.41 0.18 2.83
N HIS A 252 16.36 -1.12 3.13
CA HIS A 252 17.48 -1.77 3.83
C HIS A 252 18.78 -1.65 3.04
N LEU A 253 18.75 -1.92 1.72
CA LEU A 253 19.95 -1.87 0.88
C LEU A 253 20.51 -0.44 0.68
N TYR A 254 19.67 0.57 0.47
CA TYR A 254 20.11 1.90 0.04
C TYR A 254 19.65 3.06 0.93
N GLY A 255 18.85 2.79 1.96
CA GLY A 255 18.22 3.78 2.83
C GLY A 255 16.95 4.38 2.20
N ALA A 256 16.00 4.75 3.06
CA ALA A 256 14.76 5.41 2.68
C ALA A 256 15.00 6.79 2.05
N ASN A 257 14.25 7.10 0.98
CA ASN A 257 14.32 8.40 0.32
C ASN A 257 13.36 9.41 0.98
N MET A 258 13.89 10.17 1.94
CA MET A 258 13.14 11.18 2.69
C MET A 258 12.96 12.51 1.94
N THR A 259 13.20 12.55 0.63
CA THR A 259 12.99 13.74 -0.22
C THR A 259 11.83 13.58 -1.19
N THR A 260 11.26 12.37 -1.27
CA THR A 260 10.17 12.05 -2.18
C THR A 260 8.86 12.55 -1.62
N ARG A 261 8.17 13.39 -2.40
CA ARG A 261 6.78 13.81 -2.13
C ARG A 261 6.54 14.52 -0.79
N THR A 262 7.54 15.24 -0.26
CA THR A 262 7.50 15.93 1.05
C THR A 262 6.49 17.09 1.22
N GLY A 263 5.50 17.22 0.35
CA GLY A 263 4.42 18.20 0.48
C GLY A 263 3.09 17.54 0.12
N ASP A 264 1.98 18.24 0.33
CA ASP A 264 0.63 17.68 0.26
C ASP A 264 0.36 16.93 -1.06
N THR A 265 0.33 15.60 -0.97
CA THR A 265 0.25 14.69 -2.10
C THR A 265 -1.12 14.03 -2.15
N VAL A 266 -1.73 14.04 -3.33
CA VAL A 266 -2.97 13.31 -3.61
C VAL A 266 -2.65 12.06 -4.43
N TYR A 267 -3.10 10.90 -3.96
CA TYR A 267 -3.00 9.60 -4.60
C TYR A 267 -4.38 9.16 -5.10
N GLY A 268 -4.45 8.46 -6.23
CA GLY A 268 -5.72 8.05 -6.84
C GLY A 268 -6.26 9.08 -7.82
N PHE A 269 -7.53 9.45 -7.70
CA PHE A 269 -8.13 10.52 -8.49
C PHE A 269 -7.49 11.86 -8.13
N ASN A 270 -7.52 12.82 -9.07
CA ASN A 270 -6.94 14.16 -8.86
C ASN A 270 -5.46 14.16 -8.46
N SER A 271 -4.73 13.06 -8.73
CA SER A 271 -3.36 12.88 -8.24
C SER A 271 -2.41 13.95 -8.78
N ASN A 272 -1.53 14.42 -7.90
CA ASN A 272 -0.42 15.33 -8.21
C ASN A 272 0.96 14.62 -8.15
N THR A 273 0.99 13.30 -7.96
CA THR A 273 2.23 12.49 -7.80
C THR A 273 3.15 12.55 -9.03
N GLY A 274 2.58 12.80 -10.21
CA GLY A 274 3.28 12.65 -11.48
C GLY A 274 3.76 11.22 -11.72
N ARG A 275 3.06 10.22 -11.18
CA ARG A 275 3.32 8.78 -11.39
C ARG A 275 2.08 8.11 -11.95
N ASP A 276 2.27 7.33 -13.01
CA ASP A 276 1.20 6.58 -13.68
C ASP A 276 0.55 5.57 -12.72
N PHE A 277 1.36 4.85 -11.93
CA PHE A 277 0.90 3.84 -10.98
C PHE A 277 0.19 4.38 -9.72
N TYR A 278 0.15 5.70 -9.52
CA TYR A 278 -0.60 6.34 -8.44
C TYR A 278 -1.77 7.20 -8.94
N THR A 279 -2.02 7.25 -10.26
CA THR A 279 -2.99 8.18 -10.84
C THR A 279 -4.19 7.44 -11.46
N LEU A 280 -5.39 7.80 -11.02
CA LEU A 280 -6.66 7.40 -11.63
C LEU A 280 -7.24 8.54 -12.45
N LYS A 281 -7.65 8.25 -13.69
CA LYS A 281 -8.22 9.23 -14.63
C LYS A 281 -9.71 8.98 -14.89
N GLY A 282 -10.18 7.76 -14.66
CA GLY A 282 -11.59 7.40 -14.79
C GLY A 282 -11.98 6.22 -13.90
N SER A 283 -13.29 6.03 -13.70
CA SER A 283 -13.87 5.02 -12.80
C SER A 283 -13.59 3.56 -13.15
N HIS A 284 -13.03 3.31 -14.33
CA HIS A 284 -12.66 1.97 -14.80
C HIS A 284 -11.17 1.68 -14.65
N ASP A 285 -10.36 2.70 -14.36
CA ASP A 285 -8.94 2.52 -14.12
C ASP A 285 -8.74 1.63 -12.88
N LYS A 286 -7.65 0.88 -12.88
CA LYS A 286 -7.25 -0.02 -11.81
C LYS A 286 -5.80 0.25 -11.46
N LEU A 287 -5.50 0.21 -10.18
CA LEU A 287 -4.13 0.33 -9.68
C LEU A 287 -3.85 -0.77 -8.67
N VAL A 288 -2.58 -1.16 -8.63
CA VAL A 288 -1.99 -2.04 -7.61
C VAL A 288 -0.74 -1.31 -7.14
N MET A 289 -0.76 -0.82 -5.90
CA MET A 289 0.23 0.14 -5.44
C MET A 289 0.54 -0.02 -3.94
N SER A 290 1.75 0.39 -3.56
CA SER A 290 2.12 0.66 -2.18
C SER A 290 2.61 2.11 -2.08
N VAL A 291 2.09 2.89 -1.13
CA VAL A 291 2.41 4.31 -0.99
C VAL A 291 3.73 4.48 -0.24
N TRP A 292 4.67 5.17 -0.86
CA TRP A 292 5.82 5.77 -0.17
C TRP A 292 5.65 7.28 -0.19
N ASP A 293 5.59 7.90 0.98
CA ASP A 293 5.59 9.35 1.14
C ASP A 293 6.54 9.74 2.29
N ALA A 294 7.27 10.84 2.13
CA ALA A 294 8.21 11.33 3.14
C ALA A 294 7.65 12.48 3.99
N GLY A 295 6.42 12.92 3.72
CA GLY A 295 5.65 13.81 4.59
C GLY A 295 4.87 14.86 3.81
N GLY A 296 4.06 15.63 4.53
CA GLY A 296 3.06 16.50 3.93
C GLY A 296 1.75 16.29 4.66
N ASN A 297 0.66 16.82 4.09
CA ASN A 297 -0.69 16.42 4.46
C ASN A 297 -1.34 15.75 3.24
N ASP A 298 -1.36 14.42 3.25
CA ASP A 298 -1.57 13.59 2.07
C ASP A 298 -2.97 13.00 2.02
N THR A 299 -3.46 12.68 0.82
CA THR A 299 -4.83 12.20 0.61
C THR A 299 -4.87 10.97 -0.30
N LEU A 300 -5.53 9.90 0.14
CA LEU A 300 -6.05 8.85 -0.74
C LEU A 300 -7.41 9.30 -1.29
N ASP A 301 -7.46 9.70 -2.55
CA ASP A 301 -8.69 10.12 -3.23
C ASP A 301 -9.21 9.01 -4.13
N PHE A 302 -10.27 8.35 -3.68
CA PHE A 302 -10.96 7.29 -4.42
C PHE A 302 -12.39 7.68 -4.83
N SER A 303 -12.66 8.99 -4.88
CA SER A 303 -13.98 9.59 -5.14
C SER A 303 -14.65 9.19 -6.46
N GLY A 304 -13.87 8.83 -7.47
CA GLY A 304 -14.39 8.45 -8.78
C GLY A 304 -14.92 7.01 -8.87
N TYR A 305 -14.83 6.21 -7.80
CA TYR A 305 -15.35 4.84 -7.77
C TYR A 305 -16.79 4.74 -7.24
N SER A 306 -17.46 3.65 -7.60
CA SER A 306 -18.84 3.35 -7.19
C SER A 306 -19.00 1.96 -6.56
N GLN A 307 -17.94 1.17 -6.58
CA GLN A 307 -17.85 -0.05 -5.80
C GLN A 307 -17.70 0.32 -4.34
N ASN A 308 -18.21 -0.53 -3.45
CA ASN A 308 -17.95 -0.42 -2.03
C ASN A 308 -16.47 -0.66 -1.77
N GLN A 309 -15.85 0.19 -0.95
CA GLN A 309 -14.42 0.22 -0.69
C GLN A 309 -14.13 -0.05 0.78
N ARG A 310 -12.90 -0.49 1.06
CA ARG A 310 -12.36 -0.58 2.42
C ARG A 310 -11.01 0.13 2.42
N ILE A 311 -10.94 1.29 3.05
CA ILE A 311 -9.79 2.18 3.05
C ILE A 311 -9.22 2.22 4.47
N ASN A 312 -7.94 1.87 4.61
CA ASN A 312 -7.23 1.87 5.88
C ASN A 312 -5.96 2.71 5.76
N LEU A 313 -5.87 3.78 6.56
CA LEU A 313 -4.76 4.74 6.55
C LEU A 313 -3.59 4.36 7.46
N ASN A 314 -3.64 3.21 8.13
CA ASN A 314 -2.54 2.74 8.97
C ASN A 314 -1.35 2.26 8.12
N GLU A 315 -0.13 2.52 8.60
CA GLU A 315 1.08 2.02 7.97
C GLU A 315 1.08 0.49 7.86
N GLY A 316 1.59 -0.04 6.75
CA GLY A 316 1.62 -1.49 6.49
C GLY A 316 0.25 -2.13 6.21
N ALA A 317 -0.85 -1.39 6.36
CA ALA A 317 -2.20 -1.90 6.13
C ALA A 317 -2.53 -2.00 4.64
N PHE A 318 -3.57 -2.79 4.36
CA PHE A 318 -4.11 -3.01 3.03
C PHE A 318 -5.55 -2.49 2.91
N SER A 319 -5.87 -2.00 1.72
CA SER A 319 -7.17 -1.48 1.34
C SER A 319 -7.72 -2.22 0.11
N ASP A 320 -9.05 -2.32 0.04
CA ASP A 320 -9.80 -2.82 -1.11
C ASP A 320 -10.40 -1.63 -1.87
N VAL A 321 -9.87 -1.33 -3.05
CA VAL A 321 -10.16 -0.06 -3.75
C VAL A 321 -10.61 -0.34 -5.18
N GLY A 322 -11.67 0.36 -5.61
CA GLY A 322 -12.16 0.29 -7.00
C GLY A 322 -12.63 -1.11 -7.44
N GLY A 323 -13.13 -1.93 -6.51
CA GLY A 323 -13.61 -3.28 -6.79
C GLY A 323 -12.52 -4.36 -6.86
N LEU A 324 -11.29 -4.03 -6.48
CA LEU A 324 -10.20 -4.99 -6.24
C LEU A 324 -10.08 -5.29 -4.74
N LYS A 325 -9.23 -6.26 -4.38
CA LYS A 325 -8.94 -6.62 -2.97
C LYS A 325 -7.45 -6.59 -2.68
N GLY A 326 -7.07 -5.96 -1.56
CA GLY A 326 -5.70 -5.88 -1.09
C GLY A 326 -4.75 -5.22 -2.09
N ASN A 327 -5.25 -4.33 -2.95
CA ASN A 327 -4.51 -3.76 -4.07
C ASN A 327 -3.83 -2.43 -3.73
N VAL A 328 -4.23 -1.77 -2.63
CA VAL A 328 -3.60 -0.55 -2.14
C VAL A 328 -3.01 -0.83 -0.76
N SER A 329 -1.77 -0.43 -0.54
CA SER A 329 -1.11 -0.49 0.76
C SER A 329 -0.35 0.80 1.07
N ILE A 330 0.00 1.01 2.33
CA ILE A 330 0.88 2.08 2.79
C ILE A 330 2.17 1.46 3.29
N ALA A 331 3.33 1.97 2.87
CA ALA A 331 4.62 1.44 3.31
C ALA A 331 4.85 1.70 4.82
N ALA A 332 5.70 0.89 5.45
CA ALA A 332 6.08 1.12 6.84
C ALA A 332 6.80 2.49 7.00
N GLY A 333 6.47 3.22 8.05
CA GLY A 333 6.99 4.55 8.36
C GLY A 333 6.32 5.71 7.60
N VAL A 334 5.24 5.45 6.85
CA VAL A 334 4.49 6.47 6.10
C VAL A 334 3.19 6.79 6.83
N THR A 335 2.93 8.08 7.01
CA THR A 335 1.62 8.58 7.48
C THR A 335 0.87 9.15 6.28
N ILE A 336 -0.40 8.80 6.14
CA ILE A 336 -1.33 9.45 5.21
C ILE A 336 -2.49 9.98 6.02
N GLU A 337 -2.77 11.28 5.90
CA GLU A 337 -3.68 11.96 6.81
C GLU A 337 -5.14 11.86 6.36
N ASN A 338 -5.41 11.74 5.06
CA ASN A 338 -6.76 11.95 4.55
C ASN A 338 -7.23 10.83 3.62
N ALA A 339 -8.53 10.57 3.65
CA ALA A 339 -9.19 9.64 2.73
C ALA A 339 -10.50 10.22 2.21
N ILE A 340 -10.76 10.00 0.92
CA ILE A 340 -12.03 10.32 0.27
C ILE A 340 -12.54 9.02 -0.37
N GLY A 341 -13.64 8.50 0.19
CA GLY A 341 -14.42 7.40 -0.38
C GLY A 341 -15.15 7.81 -1.66
N GLY A 342 -15.94 6.90 -2.20
CA GLY A 342 -16.61 7.00 -3.49
C GLY A 342 -18.11 7.26 -3.38
N SER A 343 -18.84 6.61 -4.28
CA SER A 343 -20.31 6.58 -4.28
C SER A 343 -20.89 5.22 -3.84
N GLY A 344 -20.03 4.32 -3.38
CA GLY A 344 -20.39 3.04 -2.79
C GLY A 344 -20.54 3.14 -1.28
N ASN A 345 -20.95 2.05 -0.63
CA ASN A 345 -20.98 1.99 0.83
C ASN A 345 -19.57 1.64 1.33
N ASP A 346 -18.82 2.62 1.79
CA ASP A 346 -17.40 2.48 2.08
C ASP A 346 -17.12 2.28 3.57
N ILE A 347 -16.01 1.63 3.89
CA ILE A 347 -15.45 1.57 5.25
C ILE A 347 -14.14 2.34 5.23
N ILE A 348 -14.02 3.37 6.05
CA ILE A 348 -12.85 4.23 6.14
C ILE A 348 -12.31 4.21 7.57
N VAL A 349 -11.06 3.79 7.71
CA VAL A 349 -10.33 3.70 8.98
C VAL A 349 -9.13 4.63 8.88
N GLY A 350 -9.12 5.66 9.73
CA GLY A 350 -7.99 6.57 9.91
C GLY A 350 -6.85 5.92 10.70
N ASN A 351 -5.96 6.74 11.24
CA ASN A 351 -4.75 6.30 11.93
C ASN A 351 -4.58 7.02 13.27
N HIS A 352 -3.35 7.44 13.59
CA HIS A 352 -3.00 8.08 14.86
C HIS A 352 -2.77 9.58 14.73
N ALA A 353 -2.84 10.11 13.51
CA ALA A 353 -2.69 11.52 13.19
C ALA A 353 -4.06 12.14 12.96
N ASP A 354 -4.14 13.47 13.00
CA ASP A 354 -5.37 14.20 12.69
C ASP A 354 -5.79 13.91 11.24
N ASN A 355 -6.94 13.24 11.07
CA ASN A 355 -7.42 12.80 9.78
C ASN A 355 -8.59 13.64 9.25
N THR A 356 -8.63 13.86 7.93
CA THR A 356 -9.85 14.31 7.22
C THR A 356 -10.43 13.13 6.46
N LEU A 357 -11.55 12.58 6.94
CA LEU A 357 -12.21 11.42 6.35
C LEU A 357 -13.55 11.80 5.75
N LYS A 358 -13.75 11.48 4.47
CA LYS A 358 -14.98 11.77 3.74
C LYS A 358 -15.54 10.48 3.13
N GLY A 359 -16.71 10.06 3.57
CA GLY A 359 -17.41 8.88 3.03
C GLY A 359 -17.79 9.07 1.56
N GLY A 360 -18.55 10.14 1.30
CA GLY A 360 -18.93 10.53 -0.05
C GLY A 360 -20.42 10.34 -0.25
N ALA A 361 -20.83 9.46 -1.16
CA ALA A 361 -22.22 9.04 -1.25
C ALA A 361 -22.29 7.54 -0.97
N GLY A 362 -23.39 7.06 -0.41
CA GLY A 362 -23.49 5.67 0.05
C GLY A 362 -23.80 5.64 1.54
N ASN A 363 -23.92 4.45 2.12
CA ASN A 363 -24.00 4.33 3.58
C ASN A 363 -22.62 3.94 4.10
N ASP A 364 -21.87 4.91 4.59
CA ASP A 364 -20.45 4.76 4.92
C ASP A 364 -20.25 4.45 6.41
N VAL A 365 -19.14 3.77 6.71
CA VAL A 365 -18.67 3.53 8.08
C VAL A 365 -17.32 4.20 8.24
N ILE A 366 -17.23 5.18 9.15
CA ILE A 366 -16.06 6.02 9.35
C ILE A 366 -15.56 5.85 10.77
N TYR A 367 -14.27 5.53 10.90
CA TYR A 367 -13.55 5.46 12.16
C TYR A 367 -12.32 6.36 12.07
N GLY A 368 -12.30 7.44 12.86
CA GLY A 368 -11.18 8.39 12.91
C GLY A 368 -9.88 7.73 13.39
N GLY A 369 -9.99 6.96 14.47
CA GLY A 369 -8.80 6.51 15.19
C GLY A 369 -8.42 7.56 16.21
N ALA A 370 -7.13 7.67 16.54
CA ALA A 370 -6.65 8.69 17.46
C ALA A 370 -6.22 9.93 16.69
N GLY A 371 -6.40 11.11 17.28
CA GLY A 371 -6.08 12.37 16.62
C GLY A 371 -7.14 13.40 16.96
N GLN A 372 -7.08 14.56 16.31
CA GLN A 372 -8.22 15.46 16.21
C GLN A 372 -8.82 15.35 14.82
N ASP A 373 -9.78 14.45 14.66
CA ASP A 373 -10.28 14.08 13.35
C ASP A 373 -11.45 14.96 12.89
N GLN A 374 -11.54 15.10 11.57
CA GLN A 374 -12.61 15.78 10.87
C GLN A 374 -13.33 14.78 9.98
N LEU A 375 -14.60 14.52 10.30
CA LEU A 375 -15.36 13.42 9.74
C LEU A 375 -16.58 13.97 8.96
N TRP A 376 -16.73 13.52 7.71
CA TRP A 376 -17.90 13.79 6.88
C TRP A 376 -18.47 12.48 6.38
N GLY A 377 -19.75 12.21 6.67
CA GLY A 377 -20.48 11.08 6.11
C GLY A 377 -20.77 11.33 4.64
N GLY A 378 -21.42 12.47 4.38
CA GLY A 378 -21.88 12.87 3.05
C GLY A 378 -23.32 12.44 2.79
N ASP A 379 -23.61 12.01 1.56
CA ASP A 379 -24.96 11.62 1.14
C ASP A 379 -25.22 10.17 1.56
N GLY A 380 -25.95 9.93 2.64
CA GLY A 380 -26.07 8.56 3.12
C GLY A 380 -26.90 8.37 4.39
N ASN A 381 -26.81 7.15 4.91
CA ASN A 381 -27.08 6.87 6.32
C ASN A 381 -25.77 6.35 6.92
N ASP A 382 -24.96 7.26 7.43
CA ASP A 382 -23.57 6.99 7.75
C ASP A 382 -23.39 6.60 9.21
N ILE A 383 -22.29 5.93 9.52
CA ILE A 383 -21.96 5.47 10.87
C ILE A 383 -20.57 5.97 11.26
N PHE A 384 -20.51 6.81 12.28
CA PHE A 384 -19.27 7.28 12.90
C PHE A 384 -18.98 6.42 14.13
N VAL A 385 -17.86 5.70 14.10
CA VAL A 385 -17.52 4.69 15.11
C VAL A 385 -16.50 5.26 16.10
N PHE A 386 -16.68 4.95 17.38
CA PHE A 386 -15.69 5.22 18.43
C PHE A 386 -15.50 3.98 19.29
N SER A 387 -14.24 3.65 19.59
CA SER A 387 -13.85 2.40 20.24
C SER A 387 -12.72 2.56 21.27
N ASP A 388 -11.98 3.65 21.28
CA ASP A 388 -10.95 3.90 22.30
C ASP A 388 -11.15 5.27 22.95
N LEU A 389 -10.64 5.41 24.17
CA LEU A 389 -10.62 6.69 24.89
C LEU A 389 -9.84 7.77 24.15
N ASN A 390 -8.79 7.37 23.44
CA ASN A 390 -7.93 8.28 22.70
C ASN A 390 -8.51 8.64 21.34
N ASP A 391 -9.66 8.09 20.95
CA ASP A 391 -10.24 8.45 19.66
C ASP A 391 -10.65 9.92 19.64
N SER A 392 -11.28 10.42 20.71
CA SER A 392 -11.76 11.81 20.76
C SER A 392 -11.62 12.41 22.17
N PRO A 393 -10.39 12.61 22.66
CA PRO A 393 -10.15 13.10 24.01
C PRO A 393 -10.57 14.58 24.15
N VAL A 394 -10.98 15.00 25.35
CA VAL A 394 -11.52 16.36 25.59
C VAL A 394 -10.62 17.50 25.12
N GLN A 395 -9.30 17.33 25.17
CA GLN A 395 -8.33 18.34 24.73
C GLN A 395 -8.17 18.45 23.20
N ALA A 396 -8.61 17.43 22.46
CA ALA A 396 -8.49 17.33 21.01
C ALA A 396 -9.70 16.55 20.46
N PRO A 397 -10.93 17.11 20.61
CA PRO A 397 -12.14 16.41 20.22
C PRO A 397 -12.31 16.38 18.70
N ASP A 398 -12.75 15.23 18.21
CA ASP A 398 -13.20 15.04 16.84
C ASP A 398 -14.41 15.89 16.53
N THR A 399 -14.55 16.20 15.25
CA THR A 399 -15.72 16.90 14.73
C THR A 399 -16.37 16.12 13.59
N ILE A 400 -17.63 15.76 13.77
CA ILE A 400 -18.52 15.29 12.71
C ILE A 400 -19.18 16.52 12.09
N TRP A 401 -18.96 16.77 10.81
CA TRP A 401 -19.26 18.06 10.19
C TRP A 401 -20.62 18.17 9.49
N ASP A 402 -21.28 17.05 9.20
CA ASP A 402 -22.50 17.01 8.37
C ASP A 402 -23.59 16.07 8.90
N PHE A 403 -23.61 15.84 10.21
CA PHE A 403 -24.52 14.87 10.85
C PHE A 403 -26.01 15.19 10.63
N GLU A 404 -26.77 14.23 10.11
CA GLU A 404 -28.22 14.29 9.94
C GLU A 404 -28.96 13.28 10.85
N SER A 405 -29.64 13.81 11.87
CA SER A 405 -30.46 13.01 12.79
C SER A 405 -31.55 12.20 12.08
N GLY A 406 -31.72 10.95 12.53
CA GLY A 406 -32.63 9.97 11.96
C GLY A 406 -32.08 9.25 10.73
N LYS A 407 -30.93 9.68 10.18
CA LYS A 407 -30.19 8.99 9.13
C LYS A 407 -28.88 8.44 9.66
N ASP A 408 -28.02 9.33 10.13
CA ASP A 408 -26.68 9.01 10.57
C ASP A 408 -26.68 8.43 11.99
N LYS A 409 -25.59 7.75 12.33
CA LYS A 409 -25.42 7.11 13.62
C LYS A 409 -24.03 7.34 14.20
N ILE A 410 -24.00 7.47 15.52
CA ILE A 410 -22.78 7.37 16.31
C ILE A 410 -22.77 5.99 16.96
N ASP A 411 -21.77 5.19 16.64
CA ASP A 411 -21.59 3.83 17.13
C ASP A 411 -20.59 3.82 18.30
N LEU A 412 -21.13 3.54 19.49
CA LEU A 412 -20.42 3.43 20.75
C LEU A 412 -20.48 1.99 21.28
N SER A 413 -20.96 1.05 20.46
CA SER A 413 -21.27 -0.32 20.88
C SER A 413 -20.05 -1.06 21.39
N PHE A 414 -18.83 -0.63 21.03
CA PHE A 414 -17.59 -1.17 21.60
C PHE A 414 -17.56 -1.03 23.13
N PHE A 415 -17.96 0.11 23.68
CA PHE A 415 -17.85 0.39 25.11
C PHE A 415 -18.80 -0.45 25.97
N ASN A 416 -19.84 -1.04 25.37
CA ASN A 416 -20.81 -1.93 26.01
C ASN A 416 -20.47 -3.43 25.87
N GLN A 417 -19.25 -3.74 25.42
CA GLN A 417 -18.77 -5.12 25.31
C GLN A 417 -17.93 -5.56 26.51
N GLY A 418 -17.72 -6.87 26.62
CA GLY A 418 -16.84 -7.47 27.63
C GLY A 418 -17.33 -7.28 29.07
N ASP A 419 -16.38 -7.04 29.97
CA ASP A 419 -16.63 -7.01 31.43
C ASP A 419 -17.47 -5.80 31.89
N LYS A 420 -17.64 -4.79 31.04
CA LYS A 420 -18.44 -3.59 31.34
C LYS A 420 -19.95 -3.86 31.24
N GLY A 421 -20.36 -4.82 30.42
CA GLY A 421 -21.76 -5.22 30.22
C GLY A 421 -22.54 -4.33 29.25
N SER A 422 -23.71 -4.81 28.81
CA SER A 422 -24.55 -4.19 27.76
C SER A 422 -25.16 -2.83 28.13
N ASP A 423 -25.12 -2.48 29.41
CA ASP A 423 -25.79 -1.31 29.96
C ASP A 423 -24.75 -0.31 30.50
N PHE A 424 -23.51 -0.36 30.01
CA PHE A 424 -22.43 0.49 30.51
C PHE A 424 -22.61 1.96 30.11
N ILE A 425 -22.80 2.25 28.82
CA ILE A 425 -23.11 3.59 28.32
C ILE A 425 -24.55 3.93 28.69
N GLN A 426 -24.72 5.01 29.45
CA GLN A 426 -26.00 5.50 29.95
C GLN A 426 -26.12 7.00 29.69
N PHE A 427 -27.12 7.41 28.91
CA PHE A 427 -27.41 8.82 28.70
C PHE A 427 -28.05 9.43 29.93
N VAL A 428 -27.46 10.53 30.42
CA VAL A 428 -27.87 11.28 31.61
C VAL A 428 -28.10 12.74 31.25
N ASP A 429 -28.80 13.48 32.12
CA ASP A 429 -29.01 14.93 32.00
C ASP A 429 -27.92 15.75 32.73
N HIS A 430 -27.15 15.12 33.61
CA HIS A 430 -25.97 15.68 34.27
C HIS A 430 -25.02 14.56 34.74
N PHE A 431 -23.72 14.83 34.76
CA PHE A 431 -22.73 13.88 35.30
C PHE A 431 -22.83 13.78 36.83
N SER A 432 -22.95 12.56 37.35
CA SER A 432 -22.75 12.24 38.77
C SER A 432 -21.31 11.84 39.07
N GLY A 433 -20.56 11.50 38.01
CA GLY A 433 -19.19 11.06 38.04
C GLY A 433 -19.01 9.55 37.98
N GLN A 434 -20.09 8.82 37.66
CA GLN A 434 -20.04 7.39 37.40
C GLN A 434 -19.42 7.11 36.03
N ALA A 435 -18.67 6.01 35.94
CA ALA A 435 -18.17 5.51 34.68
C ALA A 435 -19.35 5.04 33.79
N GLY A 436 -19.29 5.35 32.50
CA GLY A 436 -20.31 5.02 31.52
C GLY A 436 -21.37 6.12 31.30
N GLU A 437 -21.36 7.20 32.07
CA GLU A 437 -22.28 8.32 31.84
C GLU A 437 -21.97 9.02 30.50
N ALA A 438 -23.02 9.30 29.73
CA ALA A 438 -23.00 10.04 28.48
C ALA A 438 -23.92 11.26 28.59
N LEU A 439 -23.47 12.43 28.17
CA LEU A 439 -24.27 13.65 28.15
C LEU A 439 -24.27 14.22 26.74
N LEU A 440 -25.48 14.35 26.17
CA LEU A 440 -25.68 15.05 24.90
C LEU A 440 -26.27 16.43 25.17
N SER A 441 -25.58 17.47 24.71
CA SER A 441 -26.06 18.85 24.76
C SER A 441 -26.19 19.41 23.34
N TYR A 442 -27.08 20.39 23.14
CA TYR A 442 -27.29 21.01 21.82
C TYR A 442 -27.39 22.52 21.94
N ASP A 443 -26.48 23.22 21.24
CA ASP A 443 -26.51 24.66 21.05
C ASP A 443 -27.15 25.02 19.71
N ILE A 444 -28.41 25.47 19.78
CA ILE A 444 -29.18 25.89 18.61
C ILE A 444 -28.60 27.11 17.88
N GLN A 445 -27.80 27.96 18.55
CA GLN A 445 -27.24 29.16 17.91
C GLN A 445 -26.10 28.80 16.98
N ASN A 446 -25.32 27.78 17.35
CA ASN A 446 -24.16 27.31 16.59
C ASN A 446 -24.46 26.06 15.76
N ASN A 447 -25.67 25.49 15.86
CA ASN A 447 -26.05 24.22 15.24
C ASN A 447 -25.04 23.12 15.60
N LEU A 448 -24.71 23.01 16.88
CA LEU A 448 -23.66 22.14 17.38
C LEU A 448 -24.20 21.31 18.55
N SER A 449 -24.15 19.99 18.43
CA SER A 449 -24.29 19.09 19.57
C SER A 449 -22.92 18.75 20.13
N GLU A 450 -22.83 18.65 21.45
CA GLU A 450 -21.66 18.14 22.16
C GLU A 450 -22.03 16.84 22.85
N LEU A 451 -21.29 15.78 22.53
CA LEU A 451 -21.43 14.47 23.13
C LEU A 451 -20.22 14.24 24.04
N ALA A 452 -20.44 14.35 25.35
CA ALA A 452 -19.41 14.13 26.36
C ALA A 452 -19.62 12.78 27.04
N PHE A 453 -18.54 12.05 27.31
CA PHE A 453 -18.59 10.80 28.07
C PHE A 453 -17.65 10.80 29.25
N ASN A 454 -17.99 9.97 30.22
CA ASN A 454 -17.16 9.64 31.35
C ASN A 454 -16.86 8.13 31.34
N ILE A 455 -15.98 7.69 30.45
CA ILE A 455 -15.71 6.27 30.20
C ILE A 455 -14.96 5.63 31.38
N GLN A 456 -14.11 6.37 32.10
CA GLN A 456 -13.39 5.86 33.27
C GLN A 456 -14.02 6.25 34.61
N GLY A 457 -14.96 7.20 34.62
CA GLY A 457 -15.52 7.79 35.83
C GLY A 457 -14.69 8.99 36.32
N GLY A 458 -15.32 9.89 37.07
CA GLY A 458 -14.69 11.14 37.50
C GLY A 458 -15.60 12.36 37.37
N ALA A 459 -15.20 13.48 37.97
CA ALA A 459 -16.05 14.69 38.00
C ALA A 459 -16.16 15.41 36.63
N ASN A 460 -15.25 15.13 35.70
CA ASN A 460 -15.20 15.72 34.37
C ASN A 460 -15.25 14.60 33.32
N PRO A 461 -15.82 14.85 32.13
CA PRO A 461 -15.75 13.91 31.03
C PRO A 461 -14.29 13.68 30.60
N ASP A 462 -14.01 12.50 30.07
CA ASP A 462 -12.72 12.06 29.53
C ASP A 462 -12.74 11.87 28.01
N PHE A 463 -13.90 12.05 27.38
CA PHE A 463 -14.12 11.99 25.94
C PHE A 463 -15.15 13.03 25.51
N LEU A 464 -14.95 13.64 24.34
CA LEU A 464 -15.83 14.67 23.79
C LEU A 464 -15.85 14.59 22.28
N VAL A 465 -17.04 14.60 21.67
CA VAL A 465 -17.20 14.73 20.21
C VAL A 465 -18.06 15.95 19.92
N HIS A 466 -17.61 16.75 18.95
CA HIS A 466 -18.37 17.85 18.37
C HIS A 466 -19.17 17.35 17.17
N ILE A 467 -20.46 17.67 17.13
CA ILE A 467 -21.38 17.20 16.08
C ILE A 467 -22.06 18.42 15.48
N VAL A 468 -21.70 18.80 14.26
CA VAL A 468 -22.37 19.88 13.54
C VAL A 468 -23.71 19.34 13.04
N GLY A 469 -24.78 19.76 13.70
CA GLY A 469 -26.11 19.17 13.59
C GLY A 469 -26.72 18.90 14.95
N GLN A 470 -28.04 18.71 14.98
CA GLN A 470 -28.74 18.25 16.18
C GLN A 470 -28.75 16.73 16.19
N ALA A 471 -28.20 16.08 17.23
CA ALA A 471 -28.34 14.65 17.44
C ALA A 471 -29.49 14.35 18.44
N ASP A 472 -30.11 13.17 18.31
CA ASP A 472 -31.20 12.67 19.16
C ASP A 472 -30.85 11.29 19.72
N VAL A 473 -30.72 11.22 21.04
CA VAL A 473 -30.42 10.00 21.82
C VAL A 473 -31.32 8.83 21.44
N ALA A 474 -32.59 9.07 21.08
CA ALA A 474 -33.55 8.01 20.83
C ALA A 474 -33.32 7.26 19.50
N VAL A 475 -32.65 7.89 18.53
CA VAL A 475 -32.58 7.39 17.15
C VAL A 475 -31.18 7.35 16.55
N ASP A 476 -30.23 8.11 17.09
CA ASP A 476 -28.94 8.39 16.44
C ASP A 476 -27.76 7.58 17.02
N PHE A 477 -27.99 6.74 18.02
CA PHE A 477 -26.90 6.02 18.69
C PHE A 477 -27.03 4.51 18.57
N ILE A 478 -25.89 3.85 18.43
CA ILE A 478 -25.73 2.41 18.60
C ILE A 478 -24.93 2.22 19.88
N VAL A 479 -25.57 1.67 20.91
CA VAL A 479 -24.97 1.38 22.23
C VAL A 479 -25.17 -0.07 22.57
#